data_AF-A0A7C4YYV2-F1
#
_entry.id   AF-A0A7C4YYV2-F1
#
_cell.length_a   1.000
_cell.length_b   1.000
_cell.length_c   1.000
_cell.angle_alpha   90.00
_cell.angle_beta   90.00
_cell.angle_gamma   90.00
#
_symmetry.space_group_name_H-M   'P 1'
#
loop_
_entity.id
_entity.type
_entity.pdbx_description
1 polymer ?
#
loop_
_entity_poly.entity_id
_entity_poly.type
_entity_poly.pdbx_seq_one_letter_code
_entity_poly.pdbx_strand_id
1 'polypeptide(L)'
;MNMKNVIVVDDGSRDDTAKVAKRAGATVLRHIINLGKGAAMKTGADYAVKNGASAIIFLDADGQHKPEELPLFVKNLEKGYDLVLGIRRRTKVMPFIRRFGNWVIGTVVLLFYKMRLHDVNSGYRAMTAHA
;
A
#
# COMPACT_ATOMS: atom_id res chain seq x y z
N MET A 1 -16.85 6.65 4.09
CA MET A 1 -15.54 6.60 4.77
C MET A 1 -14.82 7.93 4.53
N ASN A 2 -14.16 8.50 5.54
CA ASN A 2 -13.40 9.75 5.38
C ASN A 2 -11.91 9.50 5.69
N MET A 3 -11.01 9.99 4.85
CA MET A 3 -9.56 9.88 5.08
C MET A 3 -9.12 10.96 6.05
N LYS A 4 -8.93 10.60 7.32
CA LYS A 4 -8.61 11.56 8.38
C LYS A 4 -7.16 11.51 8.83
N ASN A 5 -6.51 10.34 8.75
CA ASN A 5 -5.22 10.11 9.40
C ASN A 5 -4.18 9.66 8.36
N VAL A 6 -3.09 10.42 8.26
CA VAL A 6 -1.88 10.01 7.52
C VAL A 6 -0.89 9.44 8.53
N ILE A 7 -0.52 8.18 8.35
CA ILE A 7 0.48 7.49 9.17
C ILE A 7 1.72 7.26 8.32
N VAL A 8 2.86 7.74 8.79
CA VAL A 8 4.16 7.49 8.19
C VAL A 8 4.92 6.55 9.11
N VAL A 9 5.38 5.42 8.56
CA VAL A 9 6.28 4.50 9.25
C VAL A 9 7.70 4.72 8.75
N ASP A 10 8.52 5.37 9.56
CA ASP A 10 9.95 5.55 9.32
C ASP A 10 10.71 4.28 9.75
N ASP A 11 11.15 3.49 8.77
CA ASP A 11 11.85 2.22 8.98
C ASP A 11 13.36 2.40 9.22
N GLY A 12 13.71 3.30 10.13
CA GLY A 12 15.09 3.52 10.56
C GLY A 12 15.91 4.46 9.66
N SER A 13 15.29 5.48 9.06
CA SER A 13 15.99 6.51 8.29
C SER A 13 17.08 7.21 9.12
N ARG A 14 18.17 7.59 8.45
CA ARG A 14 19.32 8.32 9.04
C ARG A 14 19.23 9.83 8.85
N ASP A 15 18.31 10.28 8.01
CA ASP A 15 18.07 11.69 7.69
C ASP A 15 16.90 12.25 8.51
N ASP A 16 16.39 13.42 8.11
CA ASP A 16 15.31 14.13 8.79
C ASP A 16 13.89 13.65 8.39
N THR A 17 13.74 12.50 7.72
CA THR A 17 12.44 11.97 7.24
C THR A 17 11.35 12.02 8.30
N ALA A 18 11.57 11.44 9.49
CA ALA A 18 10.59 11.48 10.58
C ALA A 18 10.22 12.91 11.03
N LYS A 19 11.19 13.82 11.06
CA LYS A 19 10.94 15.21 11.49
C LYS A 19 10.09 15.94 10.45
N VAL A 20 10.40 15.77 9.17
CA VAL A 20 9.66 16.39 8.06
C VAL A 20 8.23 15.86 8.01
N ALA A 21 8.05 14.54 8.10
CA ALA A 21 6.73 13.92 8.13
C ALA A 21 5.86 14.42 9.28
N LYS A 22 6.44 14.54 10.49
CA LYS A 22 5.74 15.07 11.66
C LYS A 22 5.36 16.54 11.48
N ARG A 23 6.26 17.37 10.92
CA ARG A 23 5.96 18.79 10.61
C ARG A 23 4.86 18.95 9.56
N ALA A 24 4.75 18.01 8.63
CA ALA A 24 3.67 17.96 7.65
C ALA A 24 2.31 17.49 8.23
N GLY A 25 2.25 17.18 9.54
CA GLY A 25 1.01 16.78 10.23
C GLY A 25 0.75 15.28 10.23
N ALA A 26 1.68 14.45 9.78
CA ALA A 26 1.52 12.99 9.84
C ALA A 26 1.75 12.46 11.26
N THR A 27 1.06 11.37 11.58
CA THR A 27 1.43 10.52 12.71
C THR A 27 2.65 9.70 12.31
N VAL A 28 3.75 9.81 13.06
CA VAL A 28 5.01 9.14 12.72
C VAL A 28 5.29 8.01 13.70
N LEU A 29 5.44 6.79 13.16
CA LEU A 29 5.93 5.61 13.87
C LEU A 29 7.35 5.34 13.39
N ARG A 30 8.32 5.23 14.28
CA ARG A 30 9.73 5.03 13.89
C ARG A 30 10.27 3.73 14.45
N HIS A 31 10.84 2.90 13.59
CA HIS A 31 11.62 1.74 14.00
C HIS A 31 13.04 2.18 14.40
N ILE A 32 13.58 1.53 15.44
CA ILE A 32 14.94 1.80 15.94
C ILE A 32 15.99 1.33 14.91
N ILE A 33 15.70 0.23 14.21
CA ILE A 33 16.51 -0.33 13.13
C ILE A 33 15.60 -0.59 11.92
N ASN A 34 16.19 -0.71 10.73
CA ASN A 34 15.44 -1.09 9.53
C ASN A 34 14.95 -2.55 9.66
N LEU A 35 13.63 -2.74 9.62
CA LEU A 35 12.96 -4.04 9.70
C LEU A 35 12.39 -4.51 8.35
N GLY A 36 12.47 -3.65 7.33
CA GLY A 36 11.98 -3.90 5.99
C GLY A 36 10.53 -3.46 5.76
N LYS A 37 10.17 -3.29 4.49
CA LYS A 37 8.86 -2.79 4.04
C LYS A 37 7.67 -3.54 4.65
N GLY A 38 7.73 -4.88 4.70
CA GLY A 38 6.64 -5.69 5.24
C GLY A 38 6.38 -5.42 6.72
N ALA A 39 7.45 -5.30 7.52
CA ALA A 39 7.35 -4.97 8.94
C ALA A 39 6.81 -3.54 9.12
N ALA A 40 7.28 -2.57 8.33
CA ALA A 40 6.78 -1.20 8.37
C ALA A 40 5.27 -1.11 8.02
N MET A 41 4.84 -1.81 6.98
CA MET A 41 3.43 -1.91 6.61
C MET A 41 2.58 -2.51 7.74
N LYS A 42 3.07 -3.59 8.36
CA LYS A 42 2.40 -4.23 9.50
C LYS A 42 2.28 -3.28 10.70
N THR A 43 3.36 -2.58 11.06
CA THR A 43 3.35 -1.59 12.16
C THR A 43 2.30 -0.50 11.92
N GLY A 44 2.24 0.05 10.71
CA GLY A 44 1.25 1.06 10.35
C GLY A 44 -0.19 0.52 10.38
N ALA A 45 -0.40 -0.69 9.88
CA ALA A 45 -1.71 -1.35 9.91
C ALA A 45 -2.19 -1.63 11.33
N ASP A 46 -1.33 -2.25 12.16
CA ASP A 46 -1.63 -2.55 13.56
C ASP A 46 -1.98 -1.28 14.34
N TYR A 47 -1.24 -0.19 14.11
CA TYR A 47 -1.53 1.10 14.71
C TYR A 47 -2.88 1.66 14.23
N ALA A 48 -3.14 1.66 12.92
CA ALA A 48 -4.39 2.18 12.36
C ALA A 48 -5.61 1.44 12.91
N VAL A 49 -5.57 0.10 12.94
CA VAL A 49 -6.66 -0.75 13.45
C VAL A 49 -6.87 -0.53 14.94
N LYS A 50 -5.79 -0.49 15.74
CA LYS A 50 -5.88 -0.16 17.18
C LYS A 50 -6.50 1.20 17.47
N ASN A 51 -6.38 2.15 16.53
CA ASN A 51 -6.98 3.48 16.62
C ASN A 51 -8.35 3.59 15.91
N GLY A 52 -9.01 2.46 15.64
CA GLY A 52 -10.38 2.43 15.13
C GLY A 52 -10.53 2.69 13.63
N ALA A 53 -9.46 2.53 12.84
CA ALA A 53 -9.59 2.61 11.38
C ALA A 53 -10.45 1.44 10.85
N SER A 54 -11.43 1.75 10.01
CA SER A 54 -12.27 0.73 9.33
C SER A 54 -11.59 0.15 8.08
N ALA A 55 -10.62 0.86 7.53
CA ALA A 55 -9.86 0.48 6.34
C ALA A 55 -8.51 1.19 6.32
N ILE A 56 -7.57 0.61 5.58
CA ILE A 56 -6.20 1.11 5.43
C ILE A 56 -5.90 1.21 3.93
N ILE A 57 -5.27 2.31 3.51
CA ILE A 57 -4.72 2.47 2.17
C ILE A 57 -3.20 2.62 2.31
N PHE A 58 -2.46 1.74 1.63
CA PHE A 58 -1.00 1.80 1.56
C PHE A 58 -0.57 2.59 0.35
N LEU A 59 0.34 3.54 0.55
CA LEU A 59 0.91 4.40 -0.49
C LEU A 59 2.42 4.50 -0.26
N ASP A 60 3.21 4.23 -1.31
CA ASP A 60 4.67 4.39 -1.26
C ASP A 60 5.05 5.88 -1.36
N ALA A 61 6.09 6.29 -0.63
CA ALA A 61 6.52 7.70 -0.52
C ALA A 61 7.46 8.16 -1.66
N ASP A 62 7.65 7.37 -2.70
CA ASP A 62 8.58 7.63 -3.82
C ASP A 62 7.96 8.48 -4.95
N GLY A 63 6.70 8.88 -4.80
CA GLY A 63 5.96 9.68 -5.79
C GLY A 63 5.56 8.91 -7.06
N GLN A 64 5.72 7.58 -7.11
CA GLN A 64 5.28 6.78 -8.27
C GLN A 64 3.76 6.64 -8.35
N HIS A 65 3.07 6.88 -7.25
CA HIS A 65 1.62 6.76 -7.11
C HIS A 65 1.00 8.13 -6.84
N LYS A 66 -0.14 8.38 -7.49
CA LYS A 66 -0.88 9.64 -7.42
C LYS A 66 -1.83 9.63 -6.23
N PRO A 67 -1.62 10.46 -5.19
CA PRO A 67 -2.54 10.56 -4.06
C PRO A 67 -3.96 11.01 -4.49
N GLU A 68 -4.07 11.67 -5.64
CA GLU A 68 -5.35 12.10 -6.22
C GLU A 68 -6.26 10.92 -6.58
N GLU A 69 -5.70 9.70 -6.68
CA GLU A 69 -6.46 8.47 -6.95
C GLU A 69 -7.05 7.83 -5.68
N LEU A 70 -6.65 8.28 -4.48
CA LEU A 70 -7.14 7.73 -3.21
C LEU A 70 -8.69 7.72 -3.08
N PRO A 71 -9.45 8.72 -3.55
CA PRO A 71 -10.91 8.68 -3.54
C PRO A 71 -11.51 7.48 -4.30
N LEU A 72 -10.82 6.94 -5.31
CA LEU A 72 -11.26 5.74 -6.04
C LEU A 72 -11.19 4.49 -5.16
N PHE A 73 -10.18 4.39 -4.29
CA PHE A 73 -10.08 3.28 -3.34
C PHE A 73 -11.22 3.33 -2.34
N VAL A 74 -11.44 4.51 -1.75
CA VAL A 74 -12.53 4.76 -0.80
C VAL A 74 -13.88 4.38 -1.41
N LYS A 75 -14.16 4.84 -2.63
CA LYS A 75 -15.40 4.53 -3.35
C LYS A 75 -15.60 3.02 -3.56
N ASN A 76 -14.53 2.26 -3.82
CA ASN A 76 -14.66 0.82 -4.01
C ASN A 76 -14.78 0.07 -2.67
N LEU A 77 -14.08 0.50 -1.62
CA LEU A 77 -14.30 -0.05 -0.28
C LEU A 77 -15.76 0.15 0.17
N GLU A 78 -16.35 1.32 -0.10
CA GLU A 78 -17.75 1.62 0.21
C GLU A 78 -18.76 0.76 -0.59
N LYS A 79 -18.36 0.21 -1.73
CA LYS A 79 -19.18 -0.77 -2.47
C LYS A 79 -19.17 -2.16 -1.84
N GLY A 80 -18.39 -2.38 -0.78
CA GLY A 80 -18.27 -3.67 -0.10
C GLY A 80 -17.12 -4.55 -0.62
N TYR A 81 -16.13 -3.98 -1.30
CA TYR A 81 -14.92 -4.72 -1.64
C TYR A 81 -13.92 -4.68 -0.48
N ASP A 82 -13.43 -5.85 -0.05
CA ASP A 82 -12.46 -5.96 1.05
C ASP A 82 -11.03 -5.61 0.66
N LEU A 83 -10.69 -5.76 -0.63
CA LEU A 83 -9.36 -5.49 -1.18
C LEU A 83 -9.48 -4.75 -2.51
N VAL A 84 -8.80 -3.61 -2.61
CA VAL A 84 -8.74 -2.80 -3.83
C VAL A 84 -7.26 -2.59 -4.20
N LEU A 85 -6.88 -2.96 -5.42
CA LEU A 85 -5.51 -2.82 -5.91
C LEU A 85 -5.42 -1.68 -6.93
N GLY A 86 -4.47 -0.76 -6.71
CA GLY A 86 -4.09 0.26 -7.68
C GLY A 86 -3.14 -0.35 -8.70
N ILE A 87 -3.54 -0.38 -9.97
CA ILE A 87 -2.71 -0.93 -11.05
C ILE A 87 -2.10 0.22 -11.83
N ARG A 88 -0.76 0.24 -11.94
CA ARG A 88 -0.09 1.20 -12.83
C ARG A 88 -0.38 0.84 -14.28
N ARG A 89 -0.84 1.81 -15.08
CA ARG A 89 -0.88 1.65 -16.55
C ARG A 89 0.55 1.37 -17.03
N ARG A 90 0.77 0.19 -17.63
CA ARG A 90 2.06 -0.22 -18.21
C ARG A 90 2.40 0.71 -19.38
N THR A 91 3.19 1.76 -19.13
CA THR A 91 3.61 2.73 -20.17
C THR A 91 5.07 2.58 -20.60
N LYS A 92 5.90 1.84 -19.87
CA LYS A 92 7.28 1.53 -20.28
C LYS A 92 7.42 0.06 -20.66
N VAL A 93 8.18 -0.20 -21.74
CA VAL A 93 8.59 -1.54 -22.18
C VAL A 93 9.21 -2.26 -20.98
N MET A 94 8.46 -3.22 -20.44
CA MET A 94 8.85 -3.94 -19.23
C MET A 94 9.93 -4.96 -19.58
N PRO A 95 11.06 -5.04 -18.84
CA PRO A 95 12.11 -6.01 -19.11
C PRO A 95 11.55 -7.43 -19.18
N PHE A 96 12.04 -8.24 -20.13
CA PHE A 96 11.49 -9.57 -20.42
C PHE A 96 11.43 -10.48 -19.17
N ILE A 97 12.46 -10.42 -18.33
CA ILE A 97 12.53 -11.14 -17.03
C ILE A 97 11.33 -10.80 -16.12
N ARG A 98 10.97 -9.51 -16.02
CA ARG A 98 9.88 -9.05 -15.15
C ARG A 98 8.51 -9.42 -15.74
N ARG A 99 8.42 -9.50 -17.06
CA ARG A 99 7.22 -9.96 -17.77
C ARG A 99 6.96 -11.45 -17.54
N PHE A 100 8.01 -12.28 -17.56
CA PHE A 100 7.92 -13.70 -17.28
C PHE A 100 7.53 -13.96 -15.82
N GLY A 101 8.19 -13.30 -14.85
CA GLY A 101 7.85 -13.42 -13.43
C GLY A 101 6.39 -13.06 -13.14
N ASN A 102 5.90 -11.95 -13.71
CA ASN A 102 4.49 -11.56 -13.57
C ASN A 102 3.53 -12.57 -14.21
N TRP A 103 3.90 -13.21 -15.32
CA TRP A 103 3.07 -14.23 -15.97
C TRP A 103 2.98 -15.52 -15.14
N VAL A 104 4.10 -15.96 -14.55
CA VAL A 104 4.12 -17.14 -13.67
C VAL A 104 3.25 -16.89 -12.44
N ILE A 105 3.46 -15.77 -11.74
CA ILE A 105 2.66 -15.41 -10.57
C ILE A 105 1.18 -15.26 -10.95
N GLY A 106 0.87 -14.60 -12.06
CA GLY A 106 -0.50 -14.44 -12.54
C GLY A 106 -1.17 -15.78 -12.88
N THR A 107 -0.44 -16.74 -13.44
CA THR A 107 -0.94 -18.09 -13.75
C THR A 107 -1.21 -18.89 -12.48
N VAL A 108 -0.32 -18.82 -11.50
CA VAL A 108 -0.53 -19.47 -10.19
C VAL A 108 -1.75 -18.89 -9.48
N VAL A 109 -1.87 -17.56 -9.43
CA VAL A 109 -3.05 -16.91 -8.83
C VAL A 109 -4.34 -17.29 -9.56
N LEU A 110 -4.33 -17.33 -10.89
CA LEU A 110 -5.47 -17.75 -11.68
C LEU A 110 -5.84 -19.22 -11.41
N LEU A 111 -4.85 -20.09 -11.24
CA LEU A 111 -5.04 -21.51 -11.00
C LEU A 111 -5.66 -21.79 -9.63
N PHE A 112 -5.16 -21.14 -8.58
CA PHE A 112 -5.60 -21.41 -7.21
C PHE A 112 -6.81 -20.57 -6.79
N TYR A 113 -6.87 -19.31 -7.21
CA TYR A 113 -7.88 -18.36 -6.75
C TYR A 113 -8.89 -17.99 -7.82
N LYS A 114 -8.75 -18.49 -9.07
CA LYS A 114 -9.60 -18.13 -10.23
C LYS A 114 -9.72 -16.62 -10.48
N MET A 115 -8.77 -15.84 -9.97
CA MET A 115 -8.72 -14.39 -10.11
C MET A 115 -7.65 -13.99 -11.13
N ARG A 116 -8.01 -13.12 -12.07
CA ARG A 116 -7.04 -12.46 -12.95
C ARG A 116 -6.49 -11.21 -12.25
N LEU A 117 -5.36 -11.34 -11.57
CA LEU A 117 -4.62 -10.20 -11.03
C LEU A 117 -3.58 -9.71 -12.05
N HIS A 118 -3.74 -8.47 -12.52
CA HIS A 118 -2.84 -7.87 -13.53
C HIS A 118 -1.50 -7.39 -12.93
N ASP A 119 -1.45 -7.13 -11.62
CA ASP A 119 -0.24 -6.79 -10.86
C ASP A 119 -0.42 -7.17 -9.38
N VAL A 120 0.19 -8.28 -8.96
CA VAL A 120 0.12 -8.78 -7.57
C VAL A 120 1.05 -8.01 -6.63
N ASN A 121 2.08 -7.35 -7.17
CA ASN A 121 3.14 -6.69 -6.41
C ASN A 121 2.93 -5.17 -6.29
N SER A 122 1.72 -4.67 -6.57
CA SER A 122 1.45 -3.25 -6.39
C SER A 122 1.44 -2.90 -4.90
N GLY A 123 2.35 -2.01 -4.50
CA GLY A 123 2.37 -1.41 -3.16
C GLY A 123 1.17 -0.51 -2.90
N TYR A 124 0.48 -0.08 -3.97
CA TYR A 124 -0.71 0.76 -3.88
C TYR A 124 -1.97 -0.09 -3.76
N ARG A 125 -2.44 -0.26 -2.53
CA ARG A 125 -3.59 -1.12 -2.22
C ARG A 125 -4.38 -0.57 -1.04
N ALA A 126 -5.67 -0.87 -1.00
CA ALA A 126 -6.53 -0.63 0.14
C ALA A 126 -7.17 -1.91 0.63
N MET A 127 -7.33 -2.04 1.94
CA MET A 127 -7.96 -3.19 2.59
C MET A 127 -8.88 -2.76 3.74
N THR A 128 -9.96 -3.48 3.96
CA THR A 128 -10.79 -3.33 5.17
C THR A 128 -10.03 -3.88 6.39
N ALA A 129 -10.32 -3.35 7.58
CA ALA A 129 -9.61 -3.74 8.81
C ALA A 129 -9.86 -5.18 9.28
N HIS A 130 -10.86 -5.86 8.71
CA HIS A 130 -11.28 -7.22 9.06
C HIS A 130 -10.85 -8.27 8.03
N ALA A 131 -10.22 -7.86 6.93
CA ALA A 131 -9.70 -8.75 5.88
C ALA A 131 -8.28 -9.25 6.22
#